data_AF-A0A3D4YQR0-F1
#
_entry.id   AF-A0A3D4YQR0-F1
#
_cell.length_a   1.000
_cell.length_b   1.000
_cell.length_c   1.000
_cell.angle_alpha   90.00
_cell.angle_beta   90.00
_cell.angle_gamma   90.00
#
_symmetry.space_group_name_H-M   'P 1'
#
loop_
_entity.id
_entity.type
_entity.pdbx_description
1 polymer ?
#
loop_
_entity_poly.entity_id
_entity_poly.type
_entity_poly.pdbx_seq_one_letter_code
_entity_poly.pdbx_strand_id
1 'polypeptide(L)'
;MPRTYEAVYIFDSTLEDAAINEKLSRFHGLLGSKEQPEVLHWGRRQLAYSIGPRDNGYYVVSKFATEPTTLPEYERALKLDDGVIRYLITLHEHEVGAPPQSEEDLAAATRRDDDDDDED
;
A
#
# COMPACT_ATOMS: atom_id res chain seq x y z
N MET A 1 -9.37 -21.54 6.45
CA MET A 1 -8.23 -21.78 5.55
C MET A 1 -7.70 -20.41 5.20
N PRO A 2 -6.41 -20.16 5.44
CA PRO A 2 -5.81 -18.87 5.18
C PRO A 2 -5.87 -18.58 3.68
N ARG A 3 -6.22 -17.34 3.34
CA ARG A 3 -6.20 -16.82 1.98
C ARG A 3 -5.19 -15.71 1.89
N THR A 4 -4.57 -15.57 0.73
CA THR A 4 -3.63 -14.47 0.47
C THR A 4 -4.42 -13.25 0.04
N TYR A 5 -4.12 -12.11 0.65
CA TYR A 5 -4.69 -10.82 0.33
C TYR A 5 -3.57 -9.85 -0.03
N GLU A 6 -3.93 -8.87 -0.84
CA GLU A 6 -3.11 -7.68 -1.08
C GLU A 6 -3.87 -6.48 -0.54
N ALA A 7 -3.15 -5.59 0.13
CA ALA A 7 -3.69 -4.37 0.67
C ALA A 7 -2.83 -3.18 0.25
N VAL A 8 -3.48 -2.21 -0.37
CA VAL A 8 -2.88 -0.93 -0.74
C VAL A 8 -3.37 0.11 0.24
N TYR A 9 -2.44 0.83 0.86
CA TYR A 9 -2.70 1.93 1.77
C TYR A 9 -2.23 3.23 1.16
N ILE A 10 -3.02 4.28 1.35
CA ILE A 10 -2.65 5.65 1.10
C ILE A 10 -2.62 6.34 2.46
N PHE A 11 -1.42 6.60 2.97
CA PHE A 11 -1.20 7.36 4.19
C PHE A 11 -1.13 8.86 3.92
N ASP A 12 -1.36 9.65 4.96
CA ASP A 12 -1.08 11.07 4.96
C ASP A 12 0.40 11.32 4.65
N SER A 13 0.66 12.11 3.61
CA SER A 13 2.02 12.41 3.16
C SER A 13 2.83 13.22 4.17
N THR A 14 2.19 13.80 5.18
CA THR A 14 2.86 14.52 6.29
C THR A 14 3.46 13.58 7.33
N LEU A 15 3.08 12.30 7.34
CA LEU A 15 3.65 11.31 8.26
C LEU A 15 5.07 10.92 7.83
N GLU A 16 5.93 10.74 8.83
CA GLU A 16 7.27 10.18 8.61
C GLU A 16 7.21 8.67 8.40
N ASP A 17 8.15 8.13 7.62
CA ASP A 17 8.25 6.70 7.31
C ASP A 17 8.31 5.82 8.57
N ALA A 18 8.93 6.30 9.65
CA ALA A 18 8.94 5.60 10.94
C ALA A 18 7.54 5.42 11.53
N ALA A 19 6.71 6.47 11.50
CA ALA A 19 5.33 6.43 11.99
C ALA A 19 4.44 5.54 11.10
N ILE A 20 4.67 5.55 9.78
CA ILE A 20 4.00 4.66 8.84
C ILE A 20 4.34 3.19 9.16
N ASN A 21 5.62 2.88 9.39
CA ASN A 21 6.06 1.54 9.74
C ASN A 21 5.50 1.04 11.07
N GLU A 22 5.40 1.91 12.08
CA GLU A 22 4.77 1.57 13.36
C GLU A 22 3.29 1.22 13.18
N LYS A 23 2.56 2.03 12.39
CA LYS A 23 1.15 1.76 12.05
C LYS A 23 0.99 0.43 11.32
N LEU A 24 1.81 0.18 10.30
CA LEU A 24 1.81 -1.09 9.56
C LEU A 24 2.09 -2.28 10.48
N SER A 25 3.08 -2.18 11.36
CA SER A 25 3.39 -3.23 12.34
C SER A 25 2.19 -3.52 13.24
N ARG A 26 1.52 -2.46 13.74
CA ARG A 26 0.31 -2.58 14.55
C ARG A 26 -0.83 -3.26 13.79
N PHE A 27 -1.09 -2.85 12.54
CA PHE A 27 -2.15 -3.44 11.73
C PHE A 27 -1.85 -4.91 11.44
N HIS A 28 -0.63 -5.23 11.00
CA HIS A 28 -0.22 -6.59 10.71
C HIS A 28 -0.24 -7.50 11.94
N GLY A 29 -0.02 -6.95 13.14
CA GLY A 29 -0.20 -7.68 14.40
C GLY A 29 -1.63 -8.19 14.63
N LEU A 30 -2.65 -7.54 14.05
CA LEU A 30 -4.05 -7.98 14.16
C LEU A 30 -4.38 -9.19 13.29
N LEU A 31 -3.59 -9.44 12.24
CA LEU A 31 -3.82 -10.55 11.32
C LEU A 31 -3.56 -11.91 11.98
N GLY A 32 -2.76 -11.95 13.05
CA GLY A 32 -2.41 -13.18 13.75
C GLY A 32 -1.69 -14.21 12.88
N SER A 33 -1.18 -13.79 11.72
CA SER A 33 -0.48 -14.65 10.78
C SER A 33 0.91 -14.99 11.31
N LYS A 34 1.36 -16.22 11.02
CA LYS A 34 2.72 -16.67 11.34
C LYS A 34 3.75 -16.16 10.34
N GLU A 35 3.30 -15.80 9.14
CA GLU A 35 4.16 -15.29 8.08
C GLU A 35 4.23 -13.77 8.15
N GLN A 36 5.44 -13.25 7.99
CA GLN A 36 5.63 -11.80 7.91
C GLN A 36 5.02 -11.31 6.59
N PRO A 37 4.14 -10.30 6.61
CA PRO A 37 3.68 -9.64 5.40
C PRO A 37 4.87 -9.13 4.57
N GLU A 38 4.79 -9.31 3.26
CA GLU A 38 5.64 -8.59 2.32
C GLU A 38 5.14 -7.14 2.26
N VAL A 39 6.03 -6.16 2.39
CA VAL A 39 5.68 -4.74 2.40
C VAL A 39 6.56 -4.01 1.40
N LEU A 40 5.93 -3.30 0.47
CA LEU A 40 6.58 -2.53 -0.58
C LEU A 40 6.17 -1.06 -0.45
N HIS A 41 7.15 -0.20 -0.21
CA HIS A 41 6.94 1.25 -0.12
C HIS A 41 7.05 1.87 -1.51
N TRP A 42 5.98 2.51 -1.97
CA TRP A 42 5.96 3.25 -3.23
C TRP A 42 6.32 4.73 -3.08
N GLY A 43 6.41 5.21 -1.82
CA GLY A 43 6.73 6.59 -1.50
C GLY A 43 5.56 7.53 -1.74
N ARG A 44 5.88 8.83 -1.85
CA ARG A 44 4.90 9.91 -2.01
C ARG A 44 4.52 10.05 -3.48
N ARG A 45 3.22 10.06 -3.78
CA ARG A 45 2.67 10.25 -5.12
C ARG A 45 1.49 11.22 -5.08
N GLN A 46 1.31 11.94 -6.18
CA GLN A 46 0.17 12.84 -6.35
C GLN A 46 -1.11 12.03 -6.58
N LEU A 47 -2.18 12.42 -5.91
CA LEU A 47 -3.50 11.82 -6.07
C LEU A 47 -4.13 12.33 -7.37
N ALA A 48 -4.87 11.47 -8.08
CA ALA A 48 -5.60 11.88 -9.29
C ALA A 48 -6.66 12.96 -9.00
N TYR A 49 -7.14 13.03 -7.76
CA TYR A 49 -8.03 14.06 -7.25
C TYR A 49 -7.84 14.20 -5.74
N SER A 50 -8.12 15.38 -5.20
CA SER A 50 -7.98 15.66 -3.78
C SER A 50 -8.95 14.82 -2.95
N ILE A 51 -8.45 14.18 -1.90
CA ILE A 51 -9.28 13.47 -0.92
C ILE A 51 -9.31 14.29 0.36
N GLY A 52 -10.43 14.99 0.59
CA GLY A 52 -10.50 16.02 1.62
C GLY A 52 -9.54 17.17 1.30
N PRO A 53 -8.68 17.63 2.24
CA PRO A 53 -7.70 18.69 1.99
C PRO A 53 -6.35 18.19 1.44
N ARG A 54 -6.26 16.92 0.99
CA ARG A 54 -4.99 16.27 0.65
C ARG A 54 -4.88 16.02 -0.85
N ASP A 55 -3.79 16.50 -1.45
CA ASP A 55 -3.47 16.31 -2.88
C ASP A 55 -2.39 15.24 -3.13
N ASN A 56 -1.63 14.89 -2.09
CA ASN A 56 -0.56 13.90 -2.14
C ASN A 56 -0.76 12.85 -1.05
N GLY A 57 -0.36 11.61 -1.33
CA GLY A 57 -0.42 10.49 -0.40
C GLY A 57 0.85 9.64 -0.43
N TYR A 58 1.16 8.98 0.68
CA TYR A 58 2.23 7.99 0.73
C TYR A 58 1.66 6.59 0.50
N TYR A 59 2.11 5.93 -0.55
CA TYR A 59 1.60 4.63 -0.97
C TYR A 59 2.42 3.49 -0.38
N VAL A 60 1.73 2.51 0.21
CA VAL A 60 2.32 1.25 0.66
C VAL A 60 1.45 0.10 0.17
N VAL A 61 2.10 -0.94 -0.35
CA VAL A 61 1.45 -2.19 -0.72
C VAL A 61 1.92 -3.26 0.25
N SER A 62 1.01 -4.06 0.77
CA SER A 62 1.34 -5.21 1.59
C SER A 62 0.63 -6.47 1.12
N LYS A 63 1.35 -7.59 1.07
CA LYS A 63 0.82 -8.91 0.78
C LYS A 63 0.90 -9.78 2.02
N PHE A 64 -0.21 -10.41 2.39
CA PHE A 64 -0.28 -11.25 3.58
C PHE A 64 -1.27 -12.40 3.43
N ALA A 65 -0.97 -13.50 4.10
CA ALA A 65 -1.91 -14.60 4.27
C ALA A 65 -2.62 -14.49 5.62
N THR A 66 -3.95 -14.54 5.65
CA THR A 66 -4.73 -14.52 6.90
C THR A 66 -6.01 -15.34 6.79
N GLU A 67 -6.57 -15.71 7.94
CA GLU A 67 -7.92 -16.30 7.99
C GLU A 67 -8.98 -15.21 7.69
N PRO A 68 -10.01 -15.49 6.89
CA PRO A 68 -11.04 -14.50 6.53
C PRO A 68 -11.79 -13.91 7.73
N THR A 69 -11.78 -14.59 8.88
CA THR A 69 -12.45 -14.15 10.10
C THR A 69 -11.77 -12.98 10.80
N THR A 70 -10.47 -12.74 10.57
CA THR A 70 -9.73 -11.61 11.17
C THR A 70 -9.81 -10.34 10.32
N LEU A 71 -10.23 -10.45 9.06
CA LEU A 71 -10.31 -9.35 8.11
C LEU A 71 -11.22 -8.19 8.56
N PRO A 72 -12.41 -8.43 9.16
CA PRO A 72 -13.27 -7.33 9.61
C PRO A 72 -12.65 -6.47 10.72
N GLU A 73 -11.88 -7.09 11.62
CA GLU A 73 -11.19 -6.37 12.69
C GLU A 73 -10.00 -5.56 12.14
N TYR A 74 -9.27 -6.17 11.20
CA TYR A 74 -8.22 -5.51 10.44
C TYR A 74 -8.74 -4.26 9.70
N GLU A 75 -9.82 -4.40 8.94
CA GLU A 75 -10.43 -3.29 8.20
C GLU A 75 -10.95 -2.21 9.15
N ARG A 76 -11.53 -2.59 10.28
CA ARG A 76 -11.98 -1.65 11.31
C ARG A 76 -10.81 -0.83 11.87
N ALA A 77 -9.65 -1.44 12.08
CA ALA A 77 -8.47 -0.73 12.57
C ALA A 77 -7.96 0.31 11.55
N LEU A 78 -7.92 -0.04 10.26
CA LEU A 78 -7.56 0.90 9.19
C LEU A 78 -8.53 2.07 9.10
N LYS A 79 -9.84 1.79 9.19
CA LYS A 79 -10.89 2.82 9.12
C LYS A 79 -10.87 3.79 10.30
N LEU A 80 -10.41 3.35 11.47
CA LEU A 80 -10.32 4.17 12.68
C LEU A 80 -9.03 4.99 12.75
N ASP A 81 -8.06 4.75 11.86
CA ASP A 81 -6.80 5.48 11.85
C ASP A 81 -6.89 6.69 10.91
N ASP A 82 -6.90 7.89 11.47
CA ASP A 82 -6.99 9.15 10.72
C ASP A 82 -5.78 9.41 9.79
N GLY A 83 -4.69 8.66 9.99
CA GLY A 83 -3.50 8.70 9.14
C GLY A 83 -3.65 7.91 7.84
N VAL A 84 -4.68 7.06 7.72
CA VAL A 84 -5.02 6.34 6.50
C VAL A 84 -6.07 7.14 5.74
N ILE A 85 -5.70 7.70 4.59
CA ILE A 85 -6.61 8.45 3.71
C ILE A 85 -7.55 7.48 2.99
N ARG A 86 -6.98 6.38 2.49
CA ARG A 86 -7.70 5.36 1.72
C ARG A 86 -6.99 4.03 1.85
N TYR A 87 -7.75 2.96 1.81
CA TYR A 87 -7.23 1.62 1.69
C TYR A 87 -8.03 0.85 0.64
N LEU A 88 -7.41 -0.17 0.06
CA LEU A 88 -8.05 -1.16 -0.79
C LEU A 88 -7.51 -2.52 -0.41
N ILE A 89 -8.39 -3.46 -0.08
CA ILE A 89 -8.01 -4.85 0.20
C ILE A 89 -8.61 -5.72 -0.90
N THR A 90 -7.77 -6.53 -1.53
CA THR A 90 -8.14 -7.44 -2.60
C THR A 90 -7.69 -8.86 -2.25
N LEU A 91 -8.42 -9.83 -2.78
CA LEU A 91 -8.09 -11.24 -2.65
C LEU A 91 -7.05 -11.59 -3.72
N HIS A 92 -5.88 -12.04 -3.28
CA HIS A 92 -4.78 -12.43 -4.15
C HIS A 92 -4.88 -13.93 -4.48
N GLU A 93 -5.96 -14.30 -5.19
CA GLU A 93 -6.27 -15.71 -5.51
C GLU A 93 -5.65 -16.20 -6.82
N HIS A 94 -5.15 -15.33 -7.71
CA HIS A 94 -4.48 -15.68 -8.96
C HIS A 94 -3.65 -14.49 -9.49
N GLU A 95 -2.59 -14.73 -10.27
CA GLU A 95 -1.96 -13.72 -11.16
C GLU A 95 -2.96 -13.32 -12.27
N VAL A 96 -4.07 -12.68 -11.93
CA VAL A 96 -4.97 -12.06 -12.91
C VAL A 96 -4.54 -10.61 -13.05
N GLY A 97 -3.62 -10.36 -14.00
CA GLY A 97 -3.36 -9.03 -14.53
C GLY A 97 -1.92 -8.56 -14.40
N ALA A 98 -1.26 -8.47 -15.56
CA ALA A 98 0.13 -8.06 -15.82
C ALA A 98 1.20 -8.93 -15.12
N PRO A 99 2.22 -9.42 -15.86
CA PRO A 99 3.37 -10.04 -15.22
C PRO A 99 3.98 -9.06 -14.19
N PRO A 100 4.61 -9.57 -13.11
CA PRO A 100 5.31 -8.70 -12.18
C PRO A 100 6.23 -7.79 -12.99
N GLN A 101 5.99 -6.48 -12.92
CA GLN A 101 6.88 -5.51 -13.56
C GLN A 101 8.27 -5.77 -13.00
N SER A 102 9.19 -6.12 -13.89
CA SER A 102 10.56 -6.35 -13.50
C SER A 102 11.12 -5.06 -12.89
N GLU A 103 12.13 -5.17 -12.03
CA GLU A 103 12.83 -3.98 -11.50
C GLU A 103 13.29 -3.05 -12.63
N GLU A 104 13.55 -3.61 -13.82
CA GLU A 104 13.87 -2.90 -15.05
C GLU A 104 12.70 -2.08 -15.61
N ASP A 105 11.47 -2.62 -15.57
CA ASP A 105 10.25 -1.92 -16.01
C ASP A 105 9.88 -0.77 -15.07
N LEU A 106 10.05 -0.98 -13.76
CA LEU A 106 9.85 0.05 -12.73
C LEU A 106 10.88 1.18 -12.89
N ALA A 107 12.15 0.84 -13.12
CA ALA A 107 13.21 1.81 -13.38
C ALA A 107 13.06 2.51 -14.75
N ALA A 108 12.45 1.86 -15.75
CA ALA A 108 12.14 2.47 -17.05
C ALA A 108 10.91 3.39 -17.00
N ALA A 109 10.00 3.20 -16.05
CA ALA A 109 8.92 4.16 -15.80
C ALA A 109 9.49 5.43 -15.16
N THR A 110 10.34 5.31 -14.14
CA THR A 110 10.98 6.47 -13.49
C THR A 110 11.85 7.28 -14.44
N ARG A 111 12.65 6.63 -15.31
CA ARG A 111 13.50 7.33 -16.29
C ARG A 111 12.73 8.12 -17.36
N ARG A 112 11.51 7.70 -17.69
CA ARG A 112 10.68 8.39 -18.69
C ARG A 112 10.11 9.70 -18.15
N ASP A 113 9.87 9.79 -16.85
CA ASP A 113 9.39 11.03 -16.22
C ASP A 113 10.54 12.06 -16.09
N ASP A 114 11.80 11.63 -16.02
CA ASP A 114 12.97 12.52 -15.92
C ASP A 114 13.43 13.09 -17.29
N ASP A 115 13.24 12.35 -18.40
CA ASP A 115 13.66 12.77 -19.75
C ASP A 115 12.73 13.86 -20.37
N ASP A 116 11.49 14.02 -19.88
CA ASP A 116 10.54 15.02 -20.36
C ASP A 116 10.80 16.44 -19.76
N ASP A 117 11.67 16.57 -18.75
CA ASP A 117 12.03 17.84 -18.11
C ASP A 117 13.27 18.54 -18.75
N ASP A 118 13.92 17.91 -19.74
CA ASP A 118 15.15 18.42 -20.40
C ASP A 118 14.91 19.07 -21.79
N GLU A 119 13.65 19.23 -22.24
CA GLU A 119 13.29 20.01 -23.44
C GLU A 119 12.69 21.39 -23.07
N ASP A 120 13.53 22.31 -22.59
CA ASP A 120 13.30 23.77 -22.65
C ASP A 120 14.61 24.52 -22.97
#